data_AF-A0A257ARC4-F1
#
_entry.id   AF-A0A257ARC4-F1
#
_cell.length_a   1.000
_cell.length_b   1.000
_cell.length_c   1.000
_cell.angle_alpha   90.00
_cell.angle_beta   90.00
_cell.angle_gamma   90.00
#
_symmetry.space_group_name_H-M   'P 1'
#
loop_
_entity.id
_entity.type
_entity.pdbx_description
1 polymer ?
#
loop_
_entity_poly.entity_id
_entity_poly.type
_entity_poly.pdbx_seq_one_letter_code
_entity_poly.pdbx_strand_id
1 'polypeptide(L)'
;MSRMTNIDLSASALRRAKRWLKGALRALEDGRWDDVVYCSQMAVEQASKAVLIALGIDYPREHDVSMAFKKISEIDGIPGWFTAILDELAENISTLAQLRGLAGYGYEEGVDADYFKDYAPEAYQKAEKHYDACLRLLSELYKLKID
;
A
#
# COMPACT_ATOMS: atom_id res chain seq x y z
N MET A 1 27.22 -10.60 -5.87
CA MET A 1 26.09 -9.73 -5.45
C MET A 1 26.14 -9.59 -3.94
N SER A 2 26.14 -8.36 -3.42
CA SER A 2 26.04 -8.12 -1.97
C SER A 2 24.72 -8.72 -1.45
N ARG A 3 24.71 -9.29 -0.24
CA ARG A 3 23.49 -9.80 0.39
C ARG A 3 22.63 -8.60 0.79
N MET A 4 21.47 -8.42 0.14
CA MET A 4 20.54 -7.35 0.50
C MET A 4 20.02 -7.55 1.92
N THR A 5 19.99 -6.47 2.70
CA THR A 5 19.38 -6.47 4.03
C THR A 5 17.86 -6.30 3.93
N ASN A 6 17.14 -6.60 5.02
CA ASN A 6 15.71 -6.29 5.08
C ASN A 6 15.42 -4.80 4.86
N ILE A 7 16.32 -3.92 5.31
CA ILE A 7 16.19 -2.47 5.11
C ILE A 7 16.35 -2.11 3.62
N ASP A 8 17.28 -2.75 2.89
CA ASP A 8 17.42 -2.54 1.43
C ASP A 8 16.20 -3.03 0.65
N LEU A 9 15.63 -4.16 1.07
CA LEU A 9 14.40 -4.73 0.49
C LEU A 9 13.20 -3.85 0.79
N SER A 10 13.06 -3.36 2.03
CA SER A 10 12.04 -2.41 2.43
C SER A 10 12.11 -1.12 1.61
N ALA A 11 13.31 -0.55 1.44
CA ALA A 11 13.51 0.63 0.59
C ALA A 11 13.09 0.38 -0.87
N SER A 12 13.39 -0.81 -1.40
CA SER A 12 13.00 -1.21 -2.76
C SER A 12 11.48 -1.35 -2.91
N ALA A 13 10.80 -1.90 -1.89
CA ALA A 13 9.35 -1.99 -1.82
C ALA A 13 8.70 -0.60 -1.72
N LEU A 14 9.20 0.31 -0.89
CA LEU A 14 8.74 1.70 -0.83
C LEU A 14 8.91 2.45 -2.15
N ARG A 15 10.06 2.30 -2.83
CA ARG A 15 10.25 2.88 -4.18
C ARG A 15 9.24 2.33 -5.18
N ARG A 16 8.89 1.05 -5.07
CA ARG A 16 7.86 0.42 -5.90
C ARG A 16 6.47 0.96 -5.58
N ALA A 17 6.12 1.10 -4.31
CA ALA A 17 4.87 1.71 -3.86
C ALA A 17 4.72 3.14 -4.41
N LYS A 18 5.78 3.96 -4.33
CA LYS A 18 5.80 5.32 -4.89
C LYS A 18 5.50 5.36 -6.40
N ARG A 19 6.04 4.41 -7.17
CA ARG A 19 5.77 4.32 -8.61
C ARG A 19 4.31 3.99 -8.88
N TRP A 20 3.72 3.08 -8.11
CA TRP A 20 2.29 2.77 -8.22
C TRP A 20 1.41 3.95 -7.83
N LEU A 21 1.77 4.69 -6.78
CA LEU A 21 1.05 5.89 -6.38
C LEU A 21 1.08 6.99 -7.46
N LYS A 22 2.23 7.19 -8.10
CA LYS A 22 2.33 8.06 -9.30
C LYS A 22 1.44 7.59 -10.45
N GLY A 23 1.36 6.28 -10.65
CA GLY A 23 0.45 5.67 -11.63
C GLY A 23 -1.02 5.93 -11.31
N ALA A 24 -1.40 5.80 -10.03
CA ALA A 24 -2.75 6.06 -9.56
C ALA A 24 -3.14 7.53 -9.75
N LEU A 25 -2.24 8.48 -9.42
CA LEU A 25 -2.46 9.90 -9.66
C LEU A 25 -2.68 10.18 -11.15
N ARG A 26 -1.82 9.61 -12.02
CA ARG A 26 -1.94 9.81 -13.46
C ARG A 26 -3.27 9.24 -14.00
N ALA A 27 -3.65 8.05 -13.55
CA ALA A 27 -4.93 7.45 -13.91
C ALA A 27 -6.11 8.33 -13.47
N LEU A 28 -6.01 8.97 -12.30
CA LEU A 28 -7.04 9.86 -11.77
C LEU A 28 -7.18 11.13 -12.63
N GLU A 29 -6.06 11.72 -13.03
CA GLU A 29 -6.03 12.86 -13.96
C GLU A 29 -6.60 12.52 -15.34
N ASP A 30 -6.39 11.28 -15.80
CA ASP A 30 -6.87 10.77 -17.09
C ASP A 30 -8.33 10.28 -17.05
N GLY A 31 -8.95 10.17 -15.88
CA GLY A 31 -10.29 9.57 -15.72
C GLY A 31 -10.36 8.06 -15.95
N ARG A 32 -9.25 7.34 -15.75
CA ARG A 32 -9.16 5.87 -15.84
C ARG A 32 -9.44 5.25 -14.46
N TRP A 33 -10.70 5.19 -14.06
CA TRP A 33 -11.10 4.96 -12.67
C TRP A 33 -10.75 3.57 -12.11
N ASP A 34 -10.88 2.54 -12.92
CA ASP A 34 -10.44 1.18 -12.62
C ASP A 34 -8.93 1.11 -12.38
N ASP A 35 -8.13 1.74 -13.25
CA ASP A 35 -6.69 1.89 -13.09
C ASP A 35 -6.31 2.63 -11.80
N VAL A 36 -7.09 3.65 -11.39
CA VAL A 36 -6.87 4.34 -10.10
C VAL A 36 -6.99 3.35 -8.94
N VAL A 37 -8.07 2.57 -8.90
CA VAL A 37 -8.33 1.60 -7.82
C VAL A 37 -7.24 0.52 -7.81
N TYR A 38 -6.90 -0.02 -8.98
CA TYR A 38 -5.86 -1.05 -9.11
C TYR A 38 -4.48 -0.53 -8.67
N CYS A 39 -4.06 0.64 -9.17
CA CYS A 39 -2.78 1.24 -8.81
C CYS A 39 -2.72 1.63 -7.33
N SER A 40 -3.83 2.12 -6.77
CA SER A 40 -3.94 2.45 -5.35
C SER A 40 -3.75 1.21 -4.47
N GLN A 41 -4.38 0.09 -4.83
CA GLN A 41 -4.17 -1.18 -4.15
C GLN A 41 -2.70 -1.62 -4.21
N MET A 42 -2.07 -1.53 -5.39
CA MET A 42 -0.66 -1.89 -5.55
C MET A 42 0.28 -1.00 -4.74
N ALA A 43 -0.03 0.29 -4.60
CA ALA A 43 0.72 1.21 -3.75
C ALA A 43 0.61 0.81 -2.27
N VAL A 44 -0.60 0.58 -1.78
CA VAL A 44 -0.88 0.16 -0.40
C VAL A 44 -0.20 -1.17 -0.08
N GLU A 45 -0.34 -2.18 -0.93
CA GLU A 45 0.27 -3.50 -0.72
C GLU A 45 1.80 -3.39 -0.59
N GLN A 46 2.44 -2.67 -1.51
CA GLN A 46 3.90 -2.55 -1.53
C GLN A 46 4.41 -1.72 -0.35
N ALA A 47 3.71 -0.66 0.04
CA ALA A 47 4.05 0.16 1.21
C ALA A 47 3.92 -0.67 2.50
N SER A 48 2.84 -1.43 2.65
CA SER A 48 2.62 -2.32 3.79
C SER A 48 3.68 -3.40 3.90
N LYS A 49 3.99 -4.07 2.78
CA LYS A 49 5.06 -5.08 2.73
C LYS A 49 6.41 -4.48 3.06
N ALA A 50 6.69 -3.23 2.68
CA ALA A 50 7.93 -2.56 3.08
C ALA A 50 8.08 -2.45 4.60
N VAL A 51 7.00 -2.11 5.31
CA VAL A 51 6.99 -2.04 6.78
C VAL A 51 7.18 -3.43 7.38
N LEU A 52 6.43 -4.43 6.91
CA LEU A 52 6.54 -5.82 7.39
C LEU A 52 7.96 -6.37 7.20
N ILE A 53 8.58 -6.15 6.04
CA ILE A 53 9.95 -6.56 5.74
C ILE A 53 10.94 -5.90 6.71
N ALA A 54 10.84 -4.58 6.93
CA ALA A 54 11.76 -3.84 7.79
C ALA A 54 11.69 -4.33 9.24
N LEU A 55 10.48 -4.64 9.72
CA LEU A 55 10.22 -5.15 11.06
C LEU A 55 10.47 -6.66 11.21
N GLY A 56 10.80 -7.36 10.11
CA GLY A 56 11.03 -8.81 10.13
C GLY A 56 9.77 -9.65 10.38
N ILE A 57 8.59 -9.11 10.02
CA ILE A 57 7.31 -9.81 10.15
C ILE A 57 7.04 -10.63 8.89
N ASP A 58 6.86 -11.93 9.05
CA ASP A 58 6.44 -12.81 7.96
C ASP A 58 4.98 -12.57 7.56
N TYR A 59 4.71 -12.64 6.26
CA TYR A 59 3.38 -12.45 5.68
C TYR A 59 3.13 -13.43 4.53
N PRO A 60 1.85 -13.80 4.25
CA PRO A 60 1.51 -14.72 3.17
C PRO A 60 1.82 -14.13 1.80
N ARG A 61 1.98 -14.99 0.78
CA ARG A 61 2.14 -14.56 -0.62
C ARG A 61 0.80 -14.18 -1.25
N GLU A 62 0.11 -13.25 -0.61
CA GLU A 62 -1.23 -12.77 -0.96
C GLU A 62 -1.24 -11.24 -1.06
N HIS A 63 -2.37 -10.69 -1.54
CA HIS A 63 -2.58 -9.25 -1.69
C HIS A 63 -3.06 -8.61 -0.39
N ASP A 64 -3.96 -9.28 0.33
CA ASP A 64 -4.39 -8.85 1.65
C ASP A 64 -3.35 -9.28 2.70
N VAL A 65 -2.61 -8.31 3.22
CA VAL A 65 -1.66 -8.50 4.32
C VAL A 65 -2.12 -7.84 5.62
N SER A 66 -3.39 -7.45 5.71
CA SER A 66 -3.96 -6.71 6.85
C SER A 66 -3.75 -7.42 8.18
N MET A 67 -3.95 -8.74 8.21
CA MET A 67 -3.75 -9.56 9.41
C MET A 67 -2.28 -9.61 9.87
N ALA A 68 -1.33 -9.64 8.93
CA ALA A 68 0.09 -9.54 9.27
C ALA A 68 0.44 -8.12 9.73
N PHE A 69 -0.17 -7.10 9.12
CA PHE A 69 0.03 -5.69 9.45
C PHE A 69 -0.40 -5.35 10.88
N LYS A 70 -1.52 -5.93 11.36
CA LYS A 70 -1.99 -5.74 12.74
C LYS A 70 -1.00 -6.19 13.82
N LYS A 71 -0.12 -7.15 13.51
CA LYS A 71 0.93 -7.62 14.43
C LYS A 71 1.96 -6.55 14.77
N ILE A 72 2.01 -5.44 14.02
CA ILE A 72 2.89 -4.30 14.33
C ILE A 72 2.56 -3.71 15.72
N SER A 73 1.30 -3.81 16.17
CA SER A 73 0.90 -3.38 17.52
C SER A 73 1.59 -4.14 18.66
N GLU A 74 2.13 -5.32 18.38
CA GLU A 74 2.84 -6.17 19.35
C GLU A 74 4.34 -5.85 19.42
N ILE A 75 4.84 -4.95 18.57
CA ILE A 75 6.26 -4.61 18.47
C ILE A 75 6.60 -3.42 19.35
N ASP A 76 7.60 -3.59 20.21
CA ASP A 76 8.14 -2.51 21.02
C ASP A 76 8.85 -1.45 20.16
N GLY A 77 8.71 -0.18 20.56
CA GLY A 77 9.39 0.94 19.90
C GLY A 77 8.70 1.49 18.65
N ILE A 78 7.51 0.98 18.30
CA ILE A 78 6.67 1.60 17.27
C ILE A 78 6.11 2.95 17.80
N PRO A 79 6.22 4.05 17.04
CA PRO A 79 5.68 5.34 17.44
C PRO A 79 4.17 5.30 17.70
N GLY A 80 3.71 5.93 18.78
CA GLY A 80 2.30 5.94 19.18
C GLY A 80 1.35 6.56 18.14
N TRP A 81 1.85 7.44 17.28
CA TRP A 81 1.04 7.99 16.18
C TRP A 81 0.73 6.93 15.11
N PHE A 82 1.62 5.96 14.89
CA PHE A 82 1.44 4.91 13.89
C PHE A 82 0.52 3.82 14.43
N THR A 83 0.68 3.44 15.71
CA THR A 83 -0.23 2.49 16.35
C THR A 83 -1.66 3.02 16.42
N ALA A 84 -1.84 4.34 16.63
CA ALA A 84 -3.15 4.97 16.67
C ALA A 84 -3.94 4.91 15.34
N ILE A 85 -3.25 4.80 14.20
CA ILE A 85 -3.87 4.69 12.86
C ILE A 85 -3.79 3.27 12.29
N LEU A 86 -3.24 2.30 13.04
CA LEU A 86 -2.91 0.98 12.51
C LEU A 86 -4.14 0.21 12.01
N ASP A 87 -5.28 0.34 12.71
CA ASP A 87 -6.52 -0.30 12.29
C ASP A 87 -7.08 0.29 10.99
N GLU A 88 -7.01 1.60 10.81
CA GLU A 88 -7.39 2.28 9.56
C GLU A 88 -6.50 1.80 8.40
N LEU A 89 -5.19 1.70 8.62
CA LEU A 89 -4.26 1.19 7.62
C LEU A 89 -4.56 -0.28 7.26
N ALA A 90 -4.88 -1.12 8.26
CA ALA A 90 -5.24 -2.51 8.03
C ALA A 90 -6.56 -2.65 7.25
N GLU A 91 -7.55 -1.81 7.53
CA GLU A 91 -8.80 -1.73 6.78
C GLU A 91 -8.53 -1.34 5.32
N ASN A 92 -7.73 -0.29 5.08
CA ASN A 92 -7.35 0.13 3.73
C ASN A 92 -6.69 -1.01 2.92
N ILE A 93 -5.82 -1.80 3.54
CA ILE A 93 -5.21 -2.99 2.90
C ILE A 93 -6.28 -3.98 2.47
N SER A 94 -7.19 -4.35 3.37
CA SER A 94 -8.18 -5.38 3.09
C SER A 94 -9.21 -4.92 2.05
N THR A 95 -9.77 -3.72 2.21
CA THR A 95 -10.78 -3.19 1.28
C THR A 95 -10.23 -3.05 -0.14
N LEU A 96 -9.02 -2.49 -0.30
CA LEU A 96 -8.42 -2.34 -1.63
C LEU A 96 -8.04 -3.69 -2.24
N ALA A 97 -7.55 -4.64 -1.43
CA ALA A 97 -7.25 -5.99 -1.90
C ALA A 97 -8.49 -6.72 -2.45
N GLN A 98 -9.67 -6.52 -1.84
CA GLN A 98 -10.93 -7.08 -2.32
C GLN A 98 -11.38 -6.48 -3.66
N LEU A 99 -11.18 -5.17 -3.85
CA LEU A 99 -11.55 -4.47 -5.10
C LEU A 99 -10.59 -4.76 -6.25
N ARG A 100 -9.37 -5.22 -5.96
CA ARG A 100 -8.30 -5.46 -6.94
C ARG A 100 -8.74 -6.30 -8.14
N GLY A 101 -9.42 -7.42 -7.88
CA GLY A 101 -9.82 -8.36 -8.93
C GLY A 101 -10.78 -7.71 -9.92
N LEU A 102 -11.80 -7.03 -9.39
CA LEU A 102 -12.79 -6.32 -10.20
C LEU A 102 -12.16 -5.14 -10.96
N ALA A 103 -11.26 -4.39 -10.32
CA ALA A 103 -10.58 -3.26 -10.96
C ALA A 103 -9.60 -3.71 -12.06
N GLY A 104 -8.92 -4.84 -11.88
CA GLY A 104 -7.93 -5.33 -12.85
C GLY A 104 -8.52 -6.14 -13.99
N TYR A 105 -9.61 -6.87 -13.75
CA TYR A 105 -10.19 -7.84 -14.70
C TYR A 105 -11.68 -7.60 -14.97
N GLY A 106 -12.25 -6.49 -14.50
CA GLY A 106 -13.67 -6.18 -14.66
C GLY A 106 -14.14 -6.18 -16.11
N TYR A 107 -13.27 -5.81 -17.05
CA TYR A 107 -13.56 -5.87 -18.48
C TYR A 107 -13.89 -7.28 -18.98
N GLU A 108 -13.36 -8.34 -18.35
CA GLU A 108 -13.66 -9.74 -18.68
C GLU A 108 -15.10 -10.12 -18.27
N GLU A 109 -15.62 -9.46 -17.24
CA GLU A 109 -16.96 -9.63 -16.69
C GLU A 109 -17.96 -8.56 -17.19
N GLY A 110 -17.53 -7.71 -18.14
CA GLY A 110 -18.36 -6.64 -18.72
C GLY A 110 -18.57 -5.42 -17.82
N VAL A 111 -17.75 -5.25 -16.79
CA VAL A 111 -17.76 -4.07 -15.91
C VAL A 111 -17.02 -2.92 -16.60
N ASP A 112 -17.73 -1.82 -16.80
CA ASP A 112 -17.16 -0.58 -17.35
C ASP A 112 -16.30 0.15 -16.30
N ALA A 113 -15.23 0.82 -16.74
CA ALA A 113 -14.36 1.59 -15.87
C ALA A 113 -15.13 2.66 -15.06
N ASP A 114 -16.19 3.25 -15.62
CA ASP A 114 -17.04 4.24 -14.92
C ASP A 114 -17.74 3.67 -13.67
N TYR A 115 -17.83 2.34 -13.52
CA TYR A 115 -18.29 1.70 -12.27
C TYR A 115 -17.48 2.17 -11.05
N PHE A 116 -16.18 2.45 -11.25
CA PHE A 116 -15.27 2.85 -10.17
C PHE A 116 -15.20 4.35 -9.93
N LYS A 117 -15.92 5.16 -10.71
CA LYS A 117 -15.78 6.63 -10.71
C LYS A 117 -15.96 7.27 -9.34
N ASP A 118 -16.94 6.79 -8.57
CA ASP A 118 -17.23 7.31 -7.23
C ASP A 118 -16.24 6.79 -6.17
N TYR A 119 -15.58 5.66 -6.43
CA TYR A 119 -14.65 5.01 -5.50
C TYR A 119 -13.19 5.42 -5.72
N ALA A 120 -12.82 5.72 -6.96
CA ALA A 120 -11.45 5.98 -7.39
C ALA A 120 -10.77 7.16 -6.64
N PRO A 121 -11.41 8.32 -6.46
CA PRO A 121 -10.80 9.42 -5.71
C PRO A 121 -10.50 9.05 -4.26
N GLU A 122 -11.40 8.32 -3.59
CA GLU A 122 -11.21 7.86 -2.22
C GLU A 122 -10.10 6.81 -2.14
N ALA A 123 -10.05 5.87 -3.08
CA ALA A 123 -9.00 4.86 -3.18
C ALA A 123 -7.61 5.50 -3.31
N TYR A 124 -7.47 6.54 -4.15
CA TYR A 124 -6.23 7.30 -4.29
C TYR A 124 -5.85 7.99 -2.97
N GLN A 125 -6.78 8.70 -2.33
CA GLN A 125 -6.51 9.40 -1.07
C GLN A 125 -6.10 8.44 0.05
N LYS A 126 -6.73 7.27 0.15
CA LYS A 126 -6.34 6.20 1.07
C LYS A 126 -4.92 5.73 0.78
N ALA A 127 -4.60 5.46 -0.48
CA ALA A 127 -3.27 4.99 -0.87
C ALA A 127 -2.17 6.03 -0.60
N GLU A 128 -2.44 7.31 -0.84
CA GLU A 128 -1.51 8.41 -0.57
C GLU A 128 -1.20 8.51 0.93
N LYS A 129 -2.23 8.62 1.78
CA LYS A 129 -2.07 8.68 3.23
C LYS A 129 -1.37 7.43 3.78
N HIS A 130 -1.72 6.25 3.27
CA HIS A 130 -1.12 4.99 3.68
C HIS A 130 0.36 4.92 3.32
N TYR A 131 0.72 5.33 2.10
CA TYR A 131 2.10 5.42 1.65
C TYR A 131 2.91 6.38 2.54
N ASP A 132 2.37 7.58 2.80
CA ASP A 132 3.04 8.60 3.60
C ASP A 132 3.24 8.15 5.05
N ALA A 133 2.24 7.48 5.64
CA ALA A 133 2.38 6.88 6.97
C ALA A 133 3.49 5.82 7.00
N CYS A 134 3.53 4.91 6.02
CA CYS A 134 4.56 3.87 5.94
C CYS A 134 5.95 4.49 5.72
N LEU A 135 6.07 5.48 4.84
CA LEU A 135 7.32 6.19 4.58
C LEU A 135 7.81 6.91 5.84
N ARG A 136 6.91 7.62 6.54
CA ARG A 136 7.23 8.35 7.77
C ARG A 136 7.72 7.40 8.85
N LEU A 137 7.01 6.29 9.11
CA LEU A 137 7.42 5.28 10.09
C LEU A 137 8.83 4.78 9.81
N LEU A 138 9.08 4.36 8.57
CA LEU A 138 10.36 3.79 8.16
C LEU A 138 11.50 4.83 8.17
N SER A 139 11.18 6.10 7.92
CA SER A 139 12.12 7.21 8.05
C SER A 139 12.49 7.48 9.51
N GLU A 140 11.51 7.44 10.42
CA GLU A 140 11.73 7.62 11.87
C GLU A 140 12.55 6.47 12.47
N LEU A 141 12.23 5.22 12.13
CA LEU A 141 12.89 4.04 12.69
C LEU A 141 14.28 3.76 12.11
N TYR A 142 14.45 3.93 10.79
CA TYR A 142 15.63 3.45 10.07
C TYR A 142 16.35 4.53 9.26
N LYS A 143 15.92 5.79 9.37
CA LYS A 143 16.48 6.93 8.60
C LYS A 143 16.44 6.70 7.08
N LEU A 144 15.45 5.94 6.61
CA LEU A 144 15.22 5.66 5.19
C LEU A 144 14.89 6.96 4.45
N LYS A 145 15.44 7.11 3.25
CA LYS A 145 15.10 8.20 2.31
C LYS A 145 14.75 7.59 0.96
N ILE A 146 13.64 8.04 0.38
CA ILE A 146 13.11 7.55 -0.89
C ILE A 146 13.04 8.71 -1.88
N ASP A 147 13.95 8.70 -2.85
CA ASP A 147 13.99 9.66 -3.97
C ASP A 147 12.76 9.58 -4.87
#